data_AF-A0A3C2DXE5-F1
#
_entry.id   AF-A0A3C2DXE5-F1
#
_cell.length_a   1.000
_cell.length_b   1.000
_cell.length_c   1.000
_cell.angle_alpha   90.00
_cell.angle_beta   90.00
_cell.angle_gamma   90.00
#
_symmetry.space_group_name_H-M   'P 1'
#
loop_
_entity.id
_entity.type
_entity.pdbx_description
1 polymer ?
#
loop_
_entity_poly.entity_id
_entity_poly.type
_entity_poly.pdbx_seq_one_letter_code
_entity_poly.pdbx_strand_id
1 'polypeptide(L)'
;MQLIERNFMGIGLFSRQTKGFGALLALVSSACAFLPVEEISPHFTEGDATPVFSAGYGYISERFIENVNIGDLTVNGLEGLTAIDPQLDVSRNGDYVNLSLGNSFLGSIPAPSDNDTKAWADLTVEMIENSRIVSTPLLEMQAEDIYSNIFQNMVAELDGFSRYASAIEARRNRA
;
A
#
# COMPACT_ATOMS: atom_id res chain seq x y z
N MET A 1 10.20 66.05 -42.14
CA MET A 1 11.24 66.25 -41.11
C MET A 1 12.18 65.06 -41.26
N GLN A 2 13.09 65.01 -42.26
CA GLN A 2 14.40 65.70 -42.28
C GLN A 2 15.16 65.41 -40.98
N LEU A 3 16.29 64.69 -40.92
CA LEU A 3 17.47 64.65 -41.80
C LEU A 3 18.29 63.36 -41.45
N ILE A 4 18.79 62.62 -42.46
CA ILE A 4 20.21 62.57 -42.94
C ILE A 4 21.10 61.68 -42.07
N GLU A 5 21.49 60.52 -42.63
CA GLU A 5 22.81 60.20 -43.22
C GLU A 5 23.94 60.11 -42.16
N ARG A 6 24.94 59.23 -42.24
CA ARG A 6 25.79 59.01 -43.42
C ARG A 6 26.79 57.90 -43.14
N ASN A 7 27.07 57.10 -44.17
CA ASN A 7 28.36 56.53 -44.59
C ASN A 7 29.23 55.79 -43.55
N PHE A 8 29.71 54.60 -43.92
CA PHE A 8 30.87 54.48 -44.80
C PHE A 8 31.17 53.02 -45.13
N MET A 9 31.34 52.77 -46.43
CA MET A 9 31.75 51.51 -47.03
C MET A 9 33.27 51.38 -46.84
N GLY A 10 33.71 50.37 -46.07
CA GLY A 10 35.12 50.05 -45.85
C GLY A 10 35.39 48.60 -46.25
N ILE A 11 36.24 48.45 -47.26
CA ILE A 11 36.55 47.24 -48.00
C ILE A 11 37.59 46.43 -47.20
N GLY A 12 37.38 45.12 -47.04
CA GLY A 12 38.34 44.20 -46.44
C GLY A 12 38.19 42.81 -47.04
N LEU A 13 39.00 42.54 -48.07
CA LEU A 13 39.17 41.23 -48.67
C LEU A 13 39.94 40.25 -47.74
N PHE A 14 39.82 38.96 -48.06
CA PHE A 14 40.71 37.85 -47.66
C PHE A 14 40.67 37.51 -46.16
N SER A 15 40.75 36.26 -45.70
CA SER A 15 40.77 34.93 -46.28
C SER A 15 40.88 33.97 -45.10
N ARG A 16 40.60 32.70 -45.40
CA ARG A 16 41.23 31.54 -44.75
C ARG A 16 40.67 31.12 -43.38
N GLN A 17 39.97 30.00 -43.45
CA GLN A 17 39.81 29.06 -42.36
C GLN A 17 41.11 28.80 -41.58
N THR A 18 40.99 28.73 -40.26
CA THR A 18 41.76 27.80 -39.42
C THR A 18 40.92 27.35 -38.22
N LYS A 19 41.04 26.06 -37.93
CA LYS A 19 40.28 25.26 -36.97
C LYS A 19 40.43 25.75 -35.53
N GLY A 20 39.34 25.78 -34.78
CA GLY A 20 39.32 26.01 -33.34
C GLY A 20 38.52 24.91 -32.64
N PHE A 21 39.24 24.00 -32.01
CA PHE A 21 38.76 22.95 -31.12
C PHE A 21 38.02 23.59 -29.93
N GLY A 22 36.74 23.28 -29.74
CA GLY A 22 35.95 23.78 -28.62
C GLY A 22 35.06 22.66 -28.08
N ALA A 23 35.54 22.00 -27.03
CA ALA A 23 34.92 20.87 -26.37
C ALA A 23 33.47 21.15 -25.95
N LEU A 24 32.52 20.39 -26.49
CA LEU A 24 31.20 20.25 -25.88
C LEU A 24 31.24 19.02 -24.96
N LEU A 25 31.53 19.28 -23.69
CA LEU A 25 31.50 18.31 -22.61
C LEU A 25 30.05 17.88 -22.39
N ALA A 26 29.68 16.67 -22.82
CA ALA A 26 28.39 16.07 -22.52
C ALA A 26 28.32 15.76 -21.01
N LEU A 27 27.63 16.61 -20.25
CA LEU A 27 27.24 16.35 -18.86
C LEU A 27 26.22 15.21 -18.84
N VAL A 28 26.69 13.99 -18.62
CA VAL A 28 25.82 12.85 -18.27
C VAL A 28 25.56 12.94 -16.77
N SER A 29 24.48 13.63 -16.40
CA SER A 29 23.98 13.63 -15.03
C SER A 29 23.37 12.25 -14.75
N SER A 30 24.15 11.33 -14.19
CA SER A 30 23.63 10.11 -13.58
C SER A 30 22.86 10.50 -12.32
N ALA A 31 21.61 10.93 -12.49
CA ALA A 31 20.68 11.12 -11.40
C ALA A 31 20.21 9.75 -10.90
N CYS A 32 21.07 9.06 -10.15
CA CYS A 32 20.58 8.05 -9.22
C CYS A 32 19.86 8.81 -8.11
N ALA A 33 18.56 9.07 -8.29
CA ALA A 33 17.73 9.53 -7.20
C ALA A 33 17.76 8.42 -6.13
N PHE A 34 18.50 8.65 -5.05
CA PHE A 34 18.32 7.91 -3.82
C PHE A 34 16.93 8.29 -3.31
N LEU A 35 15.93 7.47 -3.61
CA LEU A 35 14.64 7.58 -2.95
C LEU A 35 14.88 7.33 -1.45
N PRO A 36 14.34 8.16 -0.55
CA PRO A 36 14.41 7.88 0.87
C PRO A 36 13.83 6.48 1.10
N VAL A 37 14.57 5.65 1.86
CA VAL A 37 14.06 4.35 2.28
C VAL A 37 12.85 4.63 3.14
N GLU A 38 11.67 4.27 2.65
CA GLU A 38 10.44 4.31 3.42
C GLU A 38 10.62 3.41 4.66
N GLU A 39 10.67 4.05 5.83
CA GLU A 39 10.82 3.37 7.10
C GLU A 39 9.51 2.62 7.39
N ILE A 40 9.60 1.31 7.58
CA ILE A 40 8.42 0.49 7.90
C ILE A 40 8.10 0.75 9.36
N SER A 41 7.00 1.46 9.61
CA SER A 41 6.50 1.67 10.98
C SER A 41 6.10 0.32 11.59
N PRO A 42 6.54 0.00 12.82
CA PRO A 42 6.08 -1.19 13.52
C PRO A 42 4.66 -1.02 14.07
N HIS A 43 4.16 0.23 14.14
CA HIS A 43 2.87 0.55 14.74
C HIS A 43 1.75 0.46 13.72
N PHE A 44 0.62 -0.09 14.15
CA PHE A 44 -0.60 -0.07 13.36
C PHE A 44 -1.19 1.34 13.37
N THR A 45 -1.51 1.86 12.19
CA THR A 45 -2.26 3.10 12.00
C THR A 45 -3.30 2.89 10.91
N GLU A 46 -4.45 3.56 10.99
CA GLU A 46 -5.48 3.53 9.95
C GLU A 46 -4.90 3.90 8.57
N GLY A 47 -4.07 4.94 8.53
CA GLY A 47 -3.47 5.48 7.31
C GLY A 47 -2.54 4.51 6.59
N ASP A 48 -1.82 3.67 7.34
CA ASP A 48 -0.93 2.65 6.77
C ASP A 48 -1.68 1.33 6.49
N ALA A 49 -2.64 0.97 7.34
CA ALA A 49 -3.36 -0.30 7.25
C ALA A 49 -4.36 -0.34 6.10
N THR A 50 -5.11 0.75 5.87
CA THR A 50 -6.16 0.79 4.84
C THR A 50 -5.60 0.49 3.45
N PRO A 51 -4.49 1.10 2.99
CA PRO A 51 -3.87 0.75 1.71
C PRO A 51 -3.40 -0.71 1.63
N VAL A 52 -2.88 -1.28 2.73
CA VAL A 52 -2.43 -2.67 2.77
C VAL A 52 -3.60 -3.63 2.55
N PHE A 53 -4.70 -3.46 3.30
CA PHE A 53 -5.89 -4.30 3.13
C PHE A 53 -6.57 -4.09 1.78
N SER A 54 -6.71 -2.84 1.33
CA SER A 54 -7.31 -2.54 0.03
C SER A 54 -6.53 -3.19 -1.13
N ALA A 55 -5.20 -3.09 -1.12
CA ALA A 55 -4.36 -3.73 -2.13
C ALA A 55 -4.44 -5.27 -2.04
N GLY A 56 -4.38 -5.83 -0.84
CA GLY A 56 -4.48 -7.28 -0.62
C GLY A 56 -5.81 -7.85 -1.11
N TYR A 57 -6.93 -7.22 -0.75
CA TYR A 57 -8.27 -7.66 -1.16
C TYR A 57 -8.46 -7.52 -2.67
N GLY A 58 -7.93 -6.44 -3.28
CA GLY A 58 -7.87 -6.29 -4.73
C GLY A 58 -7.14 -7.47 -5.39
N TYR A 59 -5.93 -7.79 -4.96
CA TYR A 59 -5.16 -8.91 -5.52
C TYR A 59 -5.84 -10.26 -5.36
N ILE A 60 -6.46 -10.51 -4.21
CA ILE A 60 -7.22 -11.75 -3.97
C ILE A 60 -8.42 -11.79 -4.93
N SER A 61 -9.21 -10.73 -5.03
CA SER A 61 -10.38 -10.70 -5.91
C SER A 61 -10.04 -10.91 -7.39
N GLU A 62 -8.88 -10.42 -7.85
CA GLU A 62 -8.49 -10.43 -9.27
C GLU A 62 -7.76 -11.71 -9.71
N ARG A 63 -7.10 -12.42 -8.78
CA ARG A 63 -6.08 -13.42 -9.13
C ARG A 63 -6.51 -14.86 -8.89
N PHE A 64 -7.56 -15.09 -8.10
CA PHE A 64 -8.11 -16.43 -7.93
C PHE A 64 -9.02 -16.82 -9.11
N ILE A 65 -8.96 -18.09 -9.50
CA ILE A 65 -9.64 -18.62 -10.70
C ILE A 65 -11.17 -18.64 -10.51
N GLU A 66 -11.63 -18.87 -9.28
CA GLU A 66 -13.04 -18.86 -8.91
C GLU A 66 -13.42 -17.47 -8.38
N ASN A 67 -14.66 -17.06 -8.64
CA ASN A 67 -15.18 -15.81 -8.10
C ASN A 67 -15.31 -15.94 -6.58
N VAL A 68 -14.39 -15.34 -5.85
CA VAL A 68 -14.38 -15.35 -4.38
C VAL A 68 -15.36 -14.31 -3.83
N ASN A 69 -16.05 -14.66 -2.74
CA ASN A 69 -16.80 -13.70 -1.93
C ASN A 69 -15.81 -12.99 -1.00
N ILE A 70 -15.52 -11.71 -1.25
CA ILE A 70 -14.54 -10.98 -0.44
C ILE A 70 -15.05 -10.78 0.98
N GLY A 71 -16.34 -10.57 1.17
CA GLY A 71 -16.91 -10.44 2.51
C GLY A 71 -16.71 -11.68 3.38
N ASP A 72 -16.97 -12.86 2.83
CA ASP A 72 -16.78 -14.12 3.56
C ASP A 72 -15.30 -14.36 3.88
N LEU A 73 -14.42 -14.08 2.92
CA LEU A 73 -12.96 -14.17 3.12
C LEU A 73 -12.45 -13.16 4.14
N THR A 74 -12.98 -11.94 4.16
CA THR A 74 -12.59 -10.91 5.12
C THR A 74 -12.98 -11.31 6.53
N VAL A 75 -14.19 -11.83 6.73
CA VAL A 75 -14.64 -12.33 8.04
C VAL A 75 -13.77 -13.50 8.48
N ASN A 76 -13.51 -14.48 7.61
CA ASN A 76 -12.56 -15.56 7.89
C ASN A 76 -11.17 -14.99 8.23
N GLY A 77 -10.65 -14.02 7.48
CA GLY A 77 -9.40 -13.34 7.80
C GLY A 77 -9.38 -12.73 9.21
N LEU A 78 -10.45 -12.05 9.61
CA LEU A 78 -10.58 -11.43 10.94
C LEU A 78 -10.64 -12.46 12.08
N GLU A 79 -11.13 -13.68 11.84
CA GLU A 79 -11.01 -14.80 12.81
C GLU A 79 -9.55 -15.13 13.13
N GLY A 80 -8.59 -14.80 12.25
CA GLY A 80 -7.16 -14.94 12.50
C GLY A 80 -6.65 -14.14 13.71
N LEU A 81 -7.39 -13.13 14.17
CA LEU A 81 -7.06 -12.38 15.39
C LEU A 81 -7.15 -13.25 16.66
N THR A 82 -7.89 -14.36 16.63
CA THR A 82 -7.96 -15.34 17.74
C THR A 82 -6.60 -15.96 18.06
N ALA A 83 -5.67 -15.99 17.10
CA ALA A 83 -4.30 -16.46 17.32
C ALA A 83 -3.49 -15.51 18.21
N ILE A 84 -3.89 -14.23 18.27
CA ILE A 84 -3.25 -13.18 19.08
C ILE A 84 -3.94 -13.07 20.45
N ASP A 85 -5.27 -13.02 20.45
CA ASP A 85 -6.09 -13.04 21.66
C ASP A 85 -7.25 -14.04 21.50
N PRO A 86 -7.18 -15.21 22.16
CA PRO A 86 -8.19 -16.26 22.04
C PRO A 86 -9.59 -15.88 22.54
N GLN A 87 -9.75 -14.72 23.21
CA GLN A 87 -11.05 -14.23 23.62
C GLN A 87 -11.72 -13.36 22.56
N LEU A 88 -10.99 -12.83 21.59
CA LEU A 88 -11.58 -12.05 20.50
C LEU A 88 -12.41 -12.96 19.60
N ASP A 89 -13.59 -12.50 19.23
CA ASP A 89 -14.43 -13.11 18.21
C ASP A 89 -14.90 -12.03 17.25
N VAL A 90 -14.66 -12.26 15.96
CA VAL A 90 -15.22 -11.45 14.87
C VAL A 90 -16.02 -12.38 13.99
N SER A 91 -17.31 -12.12 13.89
CA SER A 91 -18.24 -13.04 13.22
C SER A 91 -19.31 -12.29 12.44
N ARG A 92 -19.78 -12.87 11.32
CA ARG A 92 -20.88 -12.29 10.52
C ARG A 92 -22.23 -12.78 11.03
N ASN A 93 -23.15 -11.86 11.27
CA ASN A 93 -24.55 -12.14 11.59
C ASN A 93 -25.48 -11.34 10.65
N GLY A 94 -25.86 -11.97 9.54
CA GLY A 94 -26.66 -11.33 8.50
C GLY A 94 -25.92 -10.15 7.88
N ASP A 95 -26.54 -8.97 7.98
CA ASP A 95 -26.04 -7.71 7.41
C ASP A 95 -25.05 -6.98 8.31
N TYR A 96 -24.51 -7.66 9.32
CA TYR A 96 -23.58 -7.07 10.30
C TYR A 96 -22.38 -7.99 10.54
N VAL A 97 -21.23 -7.37 10.79
CA VAL A 97 -20.04 -8.02 11.36
C VAL A 97 -19.98 -7.62 12.83
N ASN A 98 -19.94 -8.60 13.71
CA ASN A 98 -19.96 -8.45 15.15
C ASN A 98 -18.55 -8.55 15.72
N LEU A 99 -18.31 -7.84 16.80
CA LEU A 99 -17.12 -7.96 17.64
C LEU A 99 -17.54 -8.38 19.05
N SER A 100 -16.90 -9.41 19.58
CA SER A 100 -17.08 -9.87 20.96
C SER A 100 -15.73 -10.12 21.65
N LEU A 101 -15.74 -10.08 22.98
CA LEU A 101 -14.62 -10.51 23.82
C LEU A 101 -15.14 -11.49 24.89
N GLY A 102 -14.75 -12.76 24.74
CA GLY A 102 -15.33 -13.87 25.49
C GLY A 102 -16.83 -13.94 25.26
N ASN A 103 -17.62 -13.83 26.33
CA ASN A 103 -19.09 -13.87 26.26
C ASN A 103 -19.72 -12.46 26.13
N SER A 104 -18.92 -11.41 25.97
CA SER A 104 -19.40 -10.03 25.93
C SER A 104 -19.46 -9.52 24.49
N PHE A 105 -20.67 -9.21 24.02
CA PHE A 105 -20.85 -8.49 22.76
C PHE A 105 -20.41 -7.04 22.91
N LEU A 106 -19.53 -6.58 22.04
CA LEU A 106 -18.92 -5.24 22.10
C LEU A 106 -19.53 -4.28 21.09
N GLY A 107 -19.97 -4.79 19.94
CA GLY A 107 -20.59 -3.97 18.90
C GLY A 107 -20.69 -4.67 17.56
N SER A 108 -21.25 -3.96 16.59
CA SER A 108 -21.45 -4.46 15.23
C SER A 108 -21.32 -3.35 14.21
N ILE A 109 -20.72 -3.65 13.06
CA ILE A 109 -20.59 -2.75 11.91
C ILE A 109 -21.41 -3.34 10.75
N PRO A 110 -22.19 -2.53 9.99
CA PRO A 110 -22.89 -3.02 8.81
C PRO A 110 -21.92 -3.66 7.81
N ALA A 111 -22.26 -4.86 7.33
CA ALA A 111 -21.48 -5.55 6.31
C ALA A 111 -21.62 -4.81 4.96
N PRO A 112 -20.50 -4.49 4.28
CA PRO A 112 -20.53 -3.98 2.92
C PRO A 112 -21.11 -4.99 1.93
N SER A 113 -21.29 -4.54 0.69
CA SER A 113 -21.54 -5.47 -0.43
C SER A 113 -20.38 -6.46 -0.54
N ASP A 114 -20.69 -7.74 -0.71
CA ASP A 114 -19.75 -8.87 -0.70
C ASP A 114 -18.54 -8.72 -1.64
N ASN A 115 -18.67 -7.95 -2.72
CA ASN A 115 -17.59 -7.70 -3.71
C ASN A 115 -16.93 -6.32 -3.59
N ASP A 116 -17.29 -5.51 -2.60
CA ASP A 116 -16.71 -4.17 -2.41
C ASP A 116 -15.41 -4.24 -1.60
N THR A 117 -14.31 -4.54 -2.30
CA THR A 117 -12.98 -4.72 -1.69
C THR A 117 -12.52 -3.52 -0.87
N LYS A 118 -12.90 -2.30 -1.28
CA LYS A 118 -12.52 -1.09 -0.54
C LYS A 118 -13.31 -0.98 0.75
N ALA A 119 -14.63 -1.11 0.69
CA ALA A 119 -15.45 -1.01 1.91
C ALA A 119 -15.12 -2.13 2.91
N TRP A 120 -14.78 -3.32 2.44
CA TRP A 120 -14.28 -4.39 3.31
C TRP A 120 -12.92 -4.08 3.93
N ALA A 121 -12.01 -3.41 3.21
CA ALA A 121 -10.74 -2.97 3.78
C ALA A 121 -10.95 -1.93 4.89
N ASP A 122 -11.84 -0.96 4.67
CA ASP A 122 -12.21 0.04 5.66
C ASP A 122 -12.81 -0.63 6.92
N LEU A 123 -13.75 -1.58 6.75
CA LEU A 123 -14.34 -2.34 7.86
C LEU A 123 -13.29 -3.14 8.64
N THR A 124 -12.34 -3.78 7.95
CA THR A 124 -11.26 -4.54 8.59
C THR A 124 -10.42 -3.66 9.51
N VAL A 125 -10.05 -2.46 9.05
CA VAL A 125 -9.29 -1.51 9.86
C VAL A 125 -10.09 -1.07 11.08
N GLU A 126 -11.36 -0.71 10.90
CA GLU A 126 -12.25 -0.33 12.01
C GLU A 126 -12.40 -1.46 13.04
N MET A 127 -12.52 -2.72 12.59
CA MET A 127 -12.58 -3.89 13.48
C MET A 127 -11.29 -4.10 14.27
N ILE A 128 -10.12 -3.92 13.64
CA ILE A 128 -8.84 -4.03 14.33
C ILE A 128 -8.70 -2.92 15.37
N GLU A 129 -9.07 -1.67 15.04
CA GLU A 129 -9.01 -0.56 15.98
C GLU A 129 -9.93 -0.78 17.19
N ASN A 130 -11.18 -1.19 16.95
CA ASN A 130 -12.12 -1.53 18.01
C ASN A 130 -11.63 -2.69 18.88
N SER A 131 -11.00 -3.69 18.27
CA SER A 131 -10.42 -4.83 18.99
C SER A 131 -9.21 -4.41 19.84
N ARG A 132 -8.36 -3.50 19.35
CA ARG A 132 -7.19 -2.98 20.09
C ARG A 132 -7.59 -2.16 21.32
N ILE A 133 -8.77 -1.54 21.34
CA ILE A 133 -9.26 -0.82 22.53
C ILE A 133 -9.51 -1.78 23.70
N VAL A 134 -9.90 -3.02 23.42
CA VAL A 134 -10.35 -3.99 24.42
C VAL A 134 -9.38 -5.16 24.67
N SER A 135 -8.47 -5.42 23.73
CA SER A 135 -7.50 -6.52 23.79
C SER A 135 -6.07 -5.98 23.97
N THR A 136 -5.51 -6.15 25.17
CA THR A 136 -4.11 -5.80 25.44
C THR A 136 -3.13 -6.56 24.53
N PRO A 137 -3.26 -7.88 24.32
CA PRO A 137 -2.37 -8.61 23.41
C PRO A 137 -2.38 -8.04 21.99
N LEU A 138 -3.56 -7.68 21.46
CA LEU A 138 -3.66 -7.09 20.13
C LEU A 138 -3.14 -5.64 20.10
N LEU A 139 -3.36 -4.86 21.16
CA LEU A 139 -2.85 -3.49 21.30
C LEU A 139 -1.32 -3.43 21.28
N GLU A 140 -0.65 -4.43 21.84
CA GLU A 140 0.82 -4.50 21.89
C GLU A 140 1.44 -5.10 20.62
N MET A 141 0.62 -5.69 19.74
CA MET A 141 1.08 -6.33 18.51
C MET A 141 1.51 -5.33 17.44
N GLN A 142 2.60 -5.66 16.74
CA GLN A 142 3.10 -4.90 15.60
C GLN A 142 2.17 -5.05 14.39
N ALA A 143 2.15 -4.03 13.52
CA ALA A 143 1.27 -3.98 12.37
C ALA A 143 1.42 -5.20 11.44
N GLU A 144 2.66 -5.54 11.07
CA GLU A 144 2.96 -6.66 10.17
C GLU A 144 2.50 -8.01 10.71
N ASP A 145 2.60 -8.23 12.03
CA ASP A 145 2.13 -9.46 12.66
C ASP A 145 0.60 -9.57 12.62
N ILE A 146 -0.11 -8.44 12.75
CA ILE A 146 -1.58 -8.40 12.57
C ILE A 146 -1.96 -8.69 11.13
N TYR A 147 -1.31 -8.03 10.16
CA TYR A 147 -1.56 -8.25 8.73
C TYR A 147 -1.31 -9.71 8.36
N SER A 148 -0.21 -10.28 8.83
CA SER A 148 0.16 -11.67 8.59
C SER A 148 -0.90 -12.64 9.10
N ASN A 149 -1.36 -12.50 10.36
CA ASN A 149 -2.40 -13.39 10.91
C ASN A 149 -3.70 -13.30 10.10
N ILE A 150 -4.13 -12.10 9.73
CA ILE A 150 -5.37 -11.91 8.97
C ILE A 150 -5.26 -12.49 7.56
N PHE A 151 -4.25 -12.10 6.80
CA PHE A 151 -4.09 -12.57 5.42
C PHE A 151 -3.79 -14.07 5.36
N GLN A 152 -3.02 -14.60 6.30
CA GLN A 152 -2.73 -16.02 6.36
C GLN A 152 -3.99 -16.84 6.60
N ASN A 153 -4.88 -16.39 7.48
CA ASN A 153 -6.16 -17.07 7.70
C ASN A 153 -7.03 -16.97 6.44
N MET A 154 -7.18 -15.75 5.90
CA MET A 154 -7.97 -15.46 4.70
C MET A 154 -7.62 -16.33 3.49
N VAL A 155 -6.33 -16.56 3.21
CA VAL A 155 -5.91 -17.32 2.02
C VAL A 155 -5.72 -18.81 2.27
N ALA A 156 -5.78 -19.27 3.54
CA ALA A 156 -5.57 -20.67 3.89
C ALA A 156 -6.59 -21.61 3.22
N GLU A 157 -7.83 -21.14 3.04
CA GLU A 157 -8.90 -21.90 2.40
C GLU A 157 -8.87 -21.84 0.86
N LEU A 158 -8.17 -20.86 0.29
CA LEU A 158 -8.12 -20.65 -1.16
C LEU A 158 -7.02 -21.47 -1.83
N ASP A 159 -5.81 -21.44 -1.27
CA ASP A 159 -4.65 -22.18 -1.77
C ASP A 159 -3.61 -22.39 -0.67
N GLY A 160 -3.31 -23.65 -0.37
CA GLY A 160 -2.38 -24.05 0.68
C GLY A 160 -0.94 -23.54 0.49
N PHE A 161 -0.57 -23.05 -0.69
CA PHE A 161 0.73 -22.45 -0.97
C PHE A 161 0.75 -20.91 -0.91
N SER A 162 -0.42 -20.27 -0.86
CA SER A 162 -0.52 -18.81 -0.82
C SER A 162 -0.11 -18.27 0.54
N ARG A 163 0.76 -17.24 0.55
CA ARG A 163 1.31 -16.63 1.77
C ARG A 163 1.34 -15.11 1.63
N TYR A 164 1.05 -14.42 2.72
CA TYR A 164 1.36 -13.00 2.85
C TYR A 164 2.88 -12.81 2.92
N ALA A 165 3.39 -11.85 2.17
CA ALA A 165 4.78 -11.42 2.26
C ALA A 165 4.79 -10.06 2.95
N SER A 166 5.41 -9.99 4.13
CA SER A 166 5.59 -8.75 4.88
C SER A 166 6.31 -7.69 4.03
N ALA A 167 6.23 -6.41 4.41
CA ALA A 167 6.92 -5.35 3.67
C ALA A 167 8.43 -5.61 3.49
N ILE A 168 9.08 -6.23 4.49
CA ILE A 168 10.50 -6.62 4.42
C ILE A 168 10.72 -7.74 3.40
N GLU A 169 9.91 -8.80 3.42
CA GLU A 169 10.01 -9.92 2.48
C GLU A 169 9.68 -9.48 1.05
N ALA A 170 8.63 -8.68 0.87
CA ALA A 170 8.25 -8.12 -0.42
C ALA A 170 9.36 -7.25 -1.01
N ARG A 171 10.05 -6.45 -0.18
CA ARG A 171 11.23 -5.67 -0.60
C ARG A 171 12.37 -6.58 -1.03
N ARG A 172 12.68 -7.63 -0.25
CA ARG A 172 13.72 -8.61 -0.59
C ARG A 172 13.41 -9.34 -1.90
N ASN A 173 12.15 -9.69 -2.15
CA ASN A 173 11.73 -10.41 -3.36
C ASN A 173 11.81 -9.56 -4.64
N ARG A 174 11.99 -8.24 -4.53
CA ARG A 174 12.07 -7.28 -5.64
C ARG A 174 13.49 -6.74 -5.88
N ALA A 175 14.44 -7.03 -4.99
CA ALA A 175 15.83 -6.61 -5.08
C ALA A 175 16.65 -7.57 -5.95
#